data_AF-A0A7R9IRM6-F1
#
_entry.id   AF-A0A7R9IRM6-F1
#
_cell.length_a   1.000
_cell.length_b   1.000
_cell.length_c   1.000
_cell.angle_alpha   90.00
_cell.angle_beta   90.00
_cell.angle_gamma   90.00
#
_symmetry.space_group_name_H-M   'P 1'
#
loop_
_entity.id
_entity.type
_entity.pdbx_description
1 polymer ?
#
loop_
_entity_poly.entity_id
_entity_poly.type
_entity_poly.pdbx_seq_one_letter_code
_entity_poly.pdbx_strand_id
1 'polypeptide(L)'
;MQQGGSPTPFDRNMGTKMAAKTVEWMIEQLKISTQEDGNVYTNTPNTAVMMGVVRRQYTFTPLEDLKRVTDFDHRIPKHQWWLKLRPLLRILAKHDSAYEEEGLYMTVEEGSEADSSVI
;
A
#
# COMPACT_ATOMS: atom_id res chain seq x y z
N MET A 1 -6.53 3.31 21.24
CA MET A 1 -6.09 1.90 21.20
C MET A 1 -5.81 1.51 19.75
N GLN A 2 -4.60 1.04 19.43
CA GLN A 2 -4.17 0.78 18.04
C GLN A 2 -4.40 -0.68 17.57
N GLN A 3 -4.61 -1.62 18.49
CA GLN A 3 -4.94 -3.02 18.14
C GLN A 3 -6.38 -3.17 17.59
N GLY A 4 -7.20 -2.11 17.66
CA GLY A 4 -8.61 -2.17 17.32
C GLY A 4 -9.45 -2.84 18.42
N GLY A 5 -10.69 -3.17 18.07
CA GLY A 5 -11.62 -3.97 18.86
C GLY A 5 -12.10 -5.14 18.02
N SER A 6 -13.30 -5.02 17.42
CA SER A 6 -13.77 -5.99 16.43
C SER A 6 -13.05 -5.82 15.08
N PRO A 7 -12.61 -6.90 14.42
CA PRO A 7 -11.94 -6.82 13.12
C PRO A 7 -12.86 -6.22 12.07
N THR A 8 -12.31 -5.48 11.11
CA THR A 8 -13.11 -4.83 10.07
C THR A 8 -13.72 -5.87 9.12
N PRO A 9 -14.81 -5.53 8.39
CA PRO A 9 -15.34 -6.42 7.35
C PRO A 9 -14.28 -6.82 6.30
N PHE A 10 -13.34 -5.93 5.99
CA PHE A 10 -12.23 -6.21 5.09
C PHE A 10 -11.33 -7.32 5.66
N ASP A 11 -10.88 -7.18 6.91
CA ASP A 11 -10.01 -8.16 7.56
C ASP A 11 -10.67 -9.54 7.67
N ARG A 12 -11.98 -9.57 7.97
CA ARG A 12 -12.75 -10.82 8.04
C ARG A 12 -12.80 -11.54 6.69
N ASN A 13 -13.14 -10.82 5.62
CA ASN A 13 -13.19 -11.40 4.28
C ASN A 13 -11.81 -11.85 3.80
N MET A 14 -10.79 -11.03 4.02
CA MET A 14 -9.42 -11.33 3.64
C MET A 14 -8.90 -12.56 4.39
N GLY A 15 -9.13 -12.64 5.70
CA GLY A 15 -8.75 -13.80 6.53
C GLY A 15 -9.38 -15.10 6.05
N THR A 16 -10.70 -15.12 5.81
CA THR A 16 -11.39 -16.33 5.32
C THR A 16 -10.89 -16.74 3.93
N LYS A 17 -10.67 -15.77 3.03
CA LYS A 17 -10.15 -16.05 1.68
C LYS A 17 -8.72 -16.62 1.72
N MET A 18 -7.87 -16.05 2.58
CA MET A 18 -6.51 -16.50 2.81
C MET A 18 -6.48 -17.93 3.40
N ALA A 19 -7.36 -18.22 4.37
CA ALA A 19 -7.49 -19.54 4.97
C ALA A 19 -7.92 -20.60 3.94
N ALA A 20 -8.97 -20.32 3.16
CA ALA A 20 -9.45 -21.24 2.12
C ALA A 20 -8.34 -21.60 1.12
N LYS A 21 -7.63 -20.58 0.61
CA LYS A 21 -6.50 -20.79 -0.32
C LYS A 21 -5.37 -21.62 0.27
N THR A 22 -5.07 -21.41 1.56
CA THR A 22 -4.00 -22.14 2.24
C THR A 22 -4.37 -23.61 2.43
N VAL A 23 -5.63 -23.89 2.74
CA VAL A 23 -6.13 -25.28 2.85
C VAL A 23 -6.11 -25.97 1.50
N GLU A 24 -6.57 -25.32 0.43
CA GLU A 24 -6.49 -25.84 -0.94
C GLU A 24 -5.03 -26.19 -1.31
N TRP A 25 -4.11 -25.25 -1.10
CA TRP A 25 -2.69 -25.46 -1.37
C TRP A 25 -2.10 -26.60 -0.54
N MET A 26 -2.45 -26.70 0.74
CA MET A 26 -1.95 -27.78 1.61
C MET A 26 -2.44 -29.16 1.14
N ILE A 27 -3.69 -29.28 0.70
CA ILE A 27 -4.22 -30.52 0.11
C ILE A 27 -3.45 -30.89 -1.16
N GLU A 28 -3.14 -29.93 -2.02
CA GLU A 28 -2.31 -30.16 -3.22
C GLU A 28 -0.92 -30.64 -2.85
N GLN A 29 -0.26 -29.99 -1.88
CA GLN A 29 1.07 -30.41 -1.42
C GLN A 29 1.06 -31.82 -0.86
N LEU A 30 0.05 -32.19 -0.07
CA LEU A 30 -0.09 -33.55 0.46
C LEU A 30 -0.23 -34.57 -0.67
N LYS A 31 -1.08 -34.31 -1.67
CA LYS A 31 -1.24 -35.20 -2.83
C LYS A 31 0.06 -35.40 -3.62
N ILE A 32 0.84 -34.35 -3.80
CA ILE A 32 2.11 -34.40 -4.54
C ILE A 32 3.21 -35.07 -3.72
N SER A 33 3.19 -34.91 -2.40
CA SER A 33 4.28 -35.32 -1.51
C SER A 33 4.06 -36.68 -0.84
N THR A 34 2.90 -37.30 -1.05
CA THR A 34 2.60 -38.65 -0.55
C THR A 34 3.15 -39.67 -1.54
N GLN A 35 4.02 -40.55 -1.06
CA GLN A 35 4.59 -41.67 -1.83
C GLN A 35 3.61 -42.85 -1.89
N GLU A 36 3.90 -43.84 -2.74
CA GLU A 36 3.05 -45.03 -2.91
C GLU A 36 2.90 -45.86 -1.62
N ASP A 37 3.87 -45.78 -0.71
CA ASP A 37 3.88 -46.43 0.60
C ASP A 37 3.04 -45.70 1.67
N GLY A 38 2.44 -44.55 1.31
CA GLY A 38 1.65 -43.70 2.20
C GLY A 38 2.47 -42.75 3.08
N ASN A 39 3.81 -42.76 2.97
CA ASN A 39 4.65 -41.81 3.69
C ASN A 39 4.70 -40.47 2.95
N VAL A 40 4.75 -39.38 3.72
CA VAL A 40 4.90 -38.02 3.18
C VAL A 40 6.37 -37.59 3.31
N TYR A 41 6.99 -37.24 2.19
CA TYR A 41 8.36 -36.73 2.17
C TYR A 41 8.47 -35.46 1.33
N THR A 42 9.09 -34.44 1.90
CA THR A 42 9.33 -33.17 1.23
C THR A 42 10.75 -32.68 1.46
N ASN A 43 11.45 -32.30 0.40
CA ASN A 43 12.83 -31.79 0.47
C ASN A 43 13.04 -30.51 -0.35
N THR A 44 11.98 -29.94 -0.90
CA THR A 44 12.06 -28.73 -1.71
C THR A 44 11.73 -27.49 -0.86
N PRO A 45 12.34 -26.32 -1.14
CA PRO A 45 12.02 -25.09 -0.41
C PRO A 45 10.54 -24.66 -0.52
N ASN A 46 9.82 -25.16 -1.53
CA ASN A 46 8.43 -24.83 -1.80
C ASN A 46 7.44 -25.49 -0.82
N THR A 47 7.90 -26.27 0.15
CA THR A 47 7.03 -26.90 1.15
C THR A 47 6.92 -26.08 2.44
N ALA A 48 7.91 -25.21 2.70
CA ALA A 48 7.91 -24.26 3.80
C ALA A 48 7.79 -22.83 3.26
N VAL A 49 6.53 -22.36 3.15
CA VAL A 49 6.17 -21.11 2.47
C VAL A 49 5.36 -20.18 3.38
N MET A 50 5.43 -18.88 3.11
CA MET A 50 4.48 -17.90 3.63
C MET A 50 3.50 -17.54 2.53
N MET A 51 2.21 -17.63 2.84
CA MET A 51 1.17 -17.11 1.97
C MET A 51 0.96 -15.62 2.26
N GLY A 52 1.06 -14.79 1.23
CA GLY A 52 0.87 -13.36 1.32
C GLY A 52 0.27 -12.77 0.06
N VAL A 53 -0.01 -11.46 0.10
CA VAL A 53 -0.46 -10.72 -1.07
C VAL A 53 0.72 -9.96 -1.67
N VAL A 54 1.11 -10.35 -2.88
CA VAL A 54 2.13 -9.65 -3.66
C VAL A 54 1.41 -8.89 -4.78
N ARG A 55 1.42 -7.56 -4.69
CA ARG A 55 0.66 -6.65 -5.57
C ARG A 55 -0.84 -6.92 -5.51
N ARG A 56 -1.38 -7.75 -6.41
CA ARG A 56 -2.81 -8.07 -6.54
C ARG A 56 -3.08 -9.59 -6.51
N GLN A 57 -2.04 -10.39 -6.23
CA GLN A 57 -2.10 -11.84 -6.28
C GLN A 57 -1.79 -12.44 -4.90
N TYR A 58 -2.42 -13.58 -4.61
CA TYR A 58 -2.07 -14.40 -3.45
C TYR A 58 -0.94 -15.33 -3.87
N THR A 59 0.19 -15.26 -3.18
CA THR A 59 1.41 -15.96 -3.54
C THR A 59 1.95 -16.72 -2.33
N PHE A 60 2.33 -17.97 -2.55
CA PHE A 60 3.07 -18.78 -1.60
C PHE A 60 4.56 -18.60 -1.88
N THR A 61 5.25 -17.89 -0.99
CA THR A 61 6.67 -17.57 -1.16
C THR A 61 7.51 -18.42 -0.22
N PRO A 62 8.54 -19.14 -0.70
CA PRO A 62 9.46 -19.89 0.15
C PRO A 62 10.09 -19.04 1.25
N LEU A 63 10.24 -19.62 2.44
CA LEU A 63 10.89 -18.93 3.57
C LEU A 63 12.34 -18.55 3.27
N GLU A 64 13.03 -19.35 2.45
CA GLU A 64 14.41 -19.05 2.02
C GLU A 64 14.49 -17.72 1.25
N ASP A 65 13.53 -17.46 0.36
CA ASP A 65 13.47 -16.21 -0.40
C ASP A 65 13.09 -15.03 0.48
N LEU A 66 12.13 -15.24 1.40
CA LEU A 66 11.72 -14.23 2.37
C LEU A 66 12.87 -13.81 3.29
N LYS A 67 13.75 -14.75 3.62
CA LYS A 67 14.94 -14.46 4.44
C LYS A 67 15.86 -13.43 3.77
N ARG A 68 15.94 -13.44 2.43
CA ARG A 68 16.81 -12.52 1.67
C ARG A 68 16.27 -11.09 1.69
N VAL A 69 14.95 -10.91 1.77
CA VAL A 69 14.28 -9.60 1.72
C VAL A 69 13.81 -9.06 3.08
N THR A 70 13.98 -9.85 4.15
CA THR A 70 13.58 -9.49 5.52
C THR A 70 14.80 -9.10 6.35
N ASP A 71 14.69 -8.02 7.09
CA ASP A 71 15.59 -7.66 8.19
C ASP A 71 14.99 -8.25 9.49
N PHE A 72 15.60 -9.32 10.00
CA PHE A 72 15.09 -10.03 11.17
C PHE A 72 15.41 -9.32 12.49
N ASP A 73 16.52 -8.57 12.54
CA ASP A 73 16.94 -7.86 13.74
C ASP A 73 15.93 -6.75 14.05
N HIS A 74 15.53 -6.01 13.02
CA HIS A 74 14.53 -4.94 13.12
C HIS A 74 13.10 -5.40 12.85
N ARG A 75 12.90 -6.66 12.43
CA ARG A 75 11.60 -7.28 12.11
C ARG A 75 10.79 -6.51 11.06
N ILE A 76 11.46 -6.04 10.02
CA ILE A 76 10.87 -5.24 8.93
C ILE A 76 11.36 -5.72 7.56
N PRO A 77 10.64 -5.43 6.46
CA PRO A 77 11.18 -5.67 5.13
C PRO A 77 12.34 -4.72 4.82
N LYS A 78 13.36 -5.22 4.13
CA LYS A 78 14.50 -4.40 3.66
C LYS A 78 14.05 -3.30 2.69
N HIS A 79 13.02 -3.58 1.89
CA HIS A 79 12.41 -2.60 0.99
C HIS A 79 11.04 -2.13 1.50
N GLN A 80 10.95 -0.90 1.99
CA GLN A 80 9.72 -0.31 2.52
C GLN A 80 9.08 0.62 1.48
N TRP A 81 8.32 0.05 0.56
CA TRP A 81 7.78 0.77 -0.60
C TRP A 81 6.91 1.99 -0.21
N TRP A 82 6.16 1.90 0.89
CA TRP A 82 5.25 2.95 1.36
C TRP A 82 5.98 4.23 1.81
N LEU A 83 7.27 4.15 2.15
CA LEU A 83 8.04 5.35 2.51
C LEU A 83 8.14 6.34 1.34
N LYS A 84 8.03 5.85 0.11
CA LYS A 84 7.98 6.68 -1.11
C LYS A 84 6.71 7.53 -1.19
N LEU A 85 5.67 7.25 -0.40
CA LEU A 85 4.45 8.07 -0.31
C LEU A 85 4.61 9.30 0.57
N ARG A 86 5.66 9.39 1.40
CA ARG A 86 5.88 10.52 2.32
C ARG A 86 5.90 11.89 1.64
N PRO A 87 6.56 12.10 0.48
CA PRO A 87 6.52 13.39 -0.21
C PRO A 87 5.11 13.79 -0.62
N LEU A 88 4.32 12.84 -1.15
CA LEU A 88 2.93 13.10 -1.53
C LEU A 88 2.08 13.46 -0.32
N LEU A 89 2.24 12.76 0.80
CA LEU A 89 1.57 13.09 2.05
C LEU A 89 1.93 14.51 2.55
N ARG A 90 3.18 14.95 2.38
CA ARG A 90 3.60 16.32 2.75
C ARG A 90 2.93 17.38 1.89
N ILE A 91 2.75 17.12 0.59
CA ILE A 91 2.04 18.04 -0.32
C ILE A 91 0.57 18.12 0.07
N LEU A 92 -0.10 16.97 0.25
CA LEU A 92 -1.51 16.93 0.62
C LEU A 92 -1.79 17.50 2.03
N ALA A 93 -0.82 17.44 2.93
CA ALA A 93 -0.93 18.04 4.26
C ALA A 93 -0.72 19.55 4.26
N LYS A 94 -0.08 20.12 3.22
CA LYS A 94 0.03 21.58 3.06
C LYS A 94 -1.28 22.11 2.49
N HIS A 95 -2.16 22.53 3.39
CA HIS A 95 -3.28 23.38 3.06
C HIS A 95 -2.83 24.85 3.20
N ASP A 96 -2.05 25.36 2.24
CA ASP A 96 -2.05 26.81 2.06
C ASP A 96 -3.43 27.15 1.51
N SER A 97 -4.28 27.70 2.38
CA SER A 97 -5.48 28.41 1.96
C SER A 97 -5.02 29.64 1.17
N ALA A 98 -4.62 29.45 -0.08
CA ALA A 98 -4.41 30.54 -1.01
C ALA A 98 -5.77 31.09 -1.43
N TYR A 99 -6.45 31.75 -0.49
CA TYR A 99 -7.39 32.82 -0.84
C TYR A 99 -6.52 34.06 -1.06
N GLU A 100 -6.09 34.27 -2.29
CA GLU A 100 -5.83 35.65 -2.73
C GLU A 100 -7.17 36.21 -3.21
N GLU A 101 -7.72 37.19 -2.49
CA GLU A 101 -8.80 38.02 -3.03
C GLU A 101 -8.22 38.86 -4.17
N GLU A 102 -8.36 38.37 -5.41
CA GLU A 102 -8.23 39.21 -6.60
C GLU A 102 -9.36 40.26 -6.57
N GLY A 103 -9.17 41.41 -5.91
CA GLY A 103 -10.23 42.43 -5.92
C GLY A 103 -10.10 43.68 -5.06
N LEU A 104 -9.00 43.94 -4.34
CA LEU A 104 -8.80 45.25 -3.71
C LEU A 104 -7.74 46.03 -4.50
N TYR A 105 -7.94 47.35 -4.63
CA TYR A 105 -7.12 48.32 -5.38
C TYR A 105 -7.43 48.50 -6.89
N MET A 106 -8.70 48.69 -7.23
CA MET A 106 -9.01 49.67 -8.28
C MET A 106 -9.06 51.06 -7.62
N THR A 107 -7.89 51.69 -7.43
CA THR A 107 -7.85 53.11 -7.10
C THR A 107 -8.34 53.89 -8.31
N VAL A 108 -9.46 54.58 -8.15
CA VAL A 108 -9.99 55.52 -9.13
C VAL A 108 -8.97 56.65 -9.28
N GLU A 109 -8.18 56.65 -10.35
CA GLU A 109 -7.39 57.83 -10.70
C GLU A 109 -8.30 58.83 -11.41
N GLU A 110 -8.71 59.86 -10.66
CA GLU A 110 -9.07 61.16 -11.21
C GLU A 110 -7.83 61.78 -11.88
N GLY A 111 -7.88 61.99 -13.19
CA GLY A 111 -6.86 62.67 -13.98
C GLY A 111 -7.50 63.74 -14.87
N SER A 112 -7.27 65.00 -14.50
CA SER A 112 -7.77 66.27 -15.03
C SER A 112 -7.40 66.60 -16.48
N GLU A 113 -8.33 67.29 -17.16
CA GLU A 113 -8.20 68.31 -18.22
C GLU A 113 -6.91 68.39 -19.06
N ALA A 114 -7.03 68.12 -20.36
CA ALA A 114 -6.67 69.05 -21.45
C ALA A 114 -6.92 68.39 -22.82
N ASP A 115 -8.01 68.74 -23.49
CA ASP A 115 -7.91 69.06 -24.93
C ASP A 115 -9.03 70.03 -25.33
N SER A 116 -8.63 71.28 -25.55
CA SER A 116 -9.46 72.31 -26.14
C SER A 116 -9.11 72.41 -27.63
N SER A 117 -10.15 72.43 -28.47
CA SER A 117 -10.25 72.87 -29.87
C SER A 117 -10.34 71.75 -30.90
N VAL A 118 -11.51 71.54 -31.52
CA VAL A 118 -11.80 71.90 -32.93
C VAL A 118 -13.34 71.95 -33.13
N ILE A 119 -13.82 73.17 -33.34
CA ILE A 119 -15.14 73.67 -33.84
C ILE A 119 -16.35 73.53 -32.90
#